data_AF-A0A482ZGE1-F1
#
_entry.id   AF-A0A482ZGE1-F1
#
_cell.length_a   1.000
_cell.length_b   1.000
_cell.length_c   1.000
_cell.angle_alpha   90.00
_cell.angle_beta   90.00
_cell.angle_gamma   90.00
#
_symmetry.space_group_name_H-M   'P 1'
#
loop_
_entity.id
_entity.type
_entity.pdbx_description
1 polymer ?
#
loop_
_entity_poly.entity_id
_entity_poly.type
_entity_poly.pdbx_seq_one_letter_code
_entity_poly.pdbx_strand_id
1 'polypeptide(L)' 'MILRCLLKFNLYCITHLAQVAAFGRQHLHVQKSQDQHGAQTSVLQLFNDERVDEIARILGGTHCR' A
#
# COMPACT_ATOMS: atom_id res chain seq x y z
N MET A 1 0.46 -4.19 0.40
CA MET A 1 0.14 -3.06 -0.51
C MET A 1 -0.31 -3.62 -1.85
N ILE A 2 -1.37 -3.07 -2.46
CA ILE A 2 -1.80 -3.44 -3.81
C ILE A 2 -1.39 -2.32 -4.76
N LEU A 3 -0.79 -2.69 -5.89
CA LEU A 3 -0.38 -1.77 -6.94
C LEU A 3 -1.19 -2.01 -8.21
N ARG A 4 -1.67 -0.92 -8.84
CA ARG A 4 -2.14 -0.94 -10.23
C ARG A 4 -1.01 -0.48 -11.15
N CYS A 5 -0.48 -1.41 -11.94
CA CYS A 5 0.51 -1.12 -12.99
C CYS A 5 -0.20 -1.07 -14.35
N LEU A 6 0.19 -0.16 -15.24
CA LEU A 6 -0.55 0.15 -16.47
C LEU A 6 0.31 -0.08 -17.70
N LEU A 7 0.20 -1.29 -18.24
CA LEU A 7 0.74 -1.70 -19.54
C LEU A 7 -0.36 -2.49 -20.25
N LYS A 8 -1.17 -1.81 -21.08
CA LYS A 8 -2.29 -2.35 -21.90
C LYS A 8 -3.40 -3.13 -21.17
N PHE A 9 -3.16 -3.66 -19.99
CA PHE A 9 -4.07 -4.45 -19.16
C PHE A 9 -4.03 -3.95 -17.70
N ASN A 10 -5.11 -4.17 -16.96
CA ASN A 10 -5.17 -3.85 -15.52
C ASN A 10 -4.50 -4.98 -14.74
N LEU A 11 -3.25 -4.77 -14.34
CA LEU A 11 -2.52 -5.70 -13.48
C LEU A 11 -2.58 -5.23 -12.03
N TYR A 12 -2.96 -6.16 -11.15
CA TYR A 12 -2.96 -5.98 -9.71
C TYR A 12 -1.84 -6.83 -9.11
N CYS A 13 -0.92 -6.21 -8.40
CA CYS A 13 0.14 -6.89 -7.69
C CYS A 13 0.03 -6.62 -6.20
N ILE A 14 0.08 -7.68 -5.38
CA ILE A 14 0.21 -7.57 -3.92
C ILE A 14 1.69 -7.71 -3.59
N THR A 15 2.27 -6.71 -2.93
CA THR A 15 3.67 -6.74 -2.53
C THR A 15 3.90 -6.09 -1.16
N HIS A 16 4.97 -6.54 -0.51
CA HIS A 16 5.56 -5.95 0.70
C HIS A 16 6.92 -5.31 0.42
N LEU A 17 7.41 -5.35 -0.83
CA LEU A 17 8.69 -4.75 -1.21
C LEU A 17 8.48 -3.31 -1.65
N ALA A 18 9.11 -2.36 -0.95
CA ALA A 18 9.05 -0.94 -1.27
C ALA A 18 9.51 -0.62 -2.70
N GLN A 19 10.52 -1.36 -3.18
CA GLN A 19 11.07 -1.19 -4.53
C GLN A 19 10.01 -1.49 -5.59
N VAL A 20 9.31 -2.62 -5.47
CA VAL A 20 8.23 -2.99 -6.39
C VAL A 20 7.05 -2.04 -6.23
N ALA A 21 6.73 -1.66 -4.99
CA ALA A 21 5.70 -0.69 -4.68
C ALA A 21 5.99 0.68 -5.32
N ALA A 22 7.22 1.17 -5.39
CA ALA A 22 7.52 2.48 -5.96
C ALA A 22 7.19 2.59 -7.47
N PHE A 23 7.24 1.49 -8.22
CA PHE A 23 7.05 1.50 -9.69
C PHE A 23 5.59 1.49 -10.16
N GLY A 24 4.61 1.36 -9.25
CA GLY A 24 3.20 1.33 -9.63
C GLY A 24 2.62 2.69 -9.95
N ARG A 25 1.52 2.72 -10.71
CA ARG A 25 0.80 3.99 -11.00
C ARG A 25 -0.20 4.34 -9.91
N GLN A 26 -0.89 3.37 -9.33
CA GLN A 26 -1.80 3.59 -8.20
C GLN A 26 -1.50 2.63 -7.07
N HIS A 27 -1.49 3.17 -5.85
CA HIS A 27 -1.18 2.43 -4.64
C HIS A 27 -2.43 2.35 -3.79
N LEU A 28 -2.77 1.13 -3.40
CA LEU A 28 -3.84 0.86 -2.46
C LEU A 28 -3.22 0.30 -1.18
N HIS A 29 -3.46 0.99 -0.09
CA HIS A 29 -3.11 0.56 1.25
C HIS A 29 -4.24 -0.31 1.79
N VAL A 30 -3.90 -1.50 2.26
CA VAL A 30 -4.86 -2.40 2.92
C VAL A 30 -4.52 -2.40 4.40
N GLN A 31 -5.45 -1.92 5.21
CA GLN A 31 -5.32 -1.91 6.65
C GLN A 31 -6.37 -2.80 7.30
N LYS A 32 -6.00 -3.41 8.42
CA LYS A 32 -6.93 -4.14 9.28
C LYS A 32 -7.06 -3.39 10.59
N SER A 33 -8.29 -3.01 10.94
CA SER A 33 -8.63 -2.54 12.27
C SER A 33 -9.34 -3.67 13.00
N GLN A 34 -8.89 -3.96 14.22
CA GLN A 34 -9.54 -4.93 15.09
C GLN A 34 -10.25 -4.15 16.19
N ASP A 35 -11.55 -4.39 16.34
CA ASP A 35 -12.35 -3.83 17.42
C ASP A 35 -13.00 -4.97 18.23
N GLN A 36 -13.80 -4.60 19.23
CA GLN A 36 -14.48 -5.56 20.10
C GLN A 36 -15.54 -6.41 19.36
N HIS A 37 -15.91 -6.03 18.12
CA HIS A 37 -16.96 -6.67 17.32
C HIS A 37 -16.40 -7.48 16.14
N GLY A 38 -15.11 -7.38 15.84
CA GLY A 38 -14.43 -8.22 14.85
C GLY A 38 -13.20 -7.58 14.23
N ALA A 39 -12.72 -8.21 13.14
CA ALA A 39 -11.65 -7.65 12.32
C ALA A 39 -12.25 -7.03 11.05
N GLN A 40 -12.16 -5.71 10.91
CA GLN A 40 -12.55 -4.99 9.70
C GLN A 40 -11.34 -4.76 8.81
N THR A 41 -11.47 -5.06 7.52
CA THR A 41 -10.44 -4.78 6.52
C THR A 41 -10.88 -3.63 5.64
N SER A 42 -10.07 -2.58 5.59
CA SER A 42 -10.34 -1.37 4.80
C SER A 42 -9.26 -1.18 3.75
N VAL A 43 -9.66 -0.74 2.56
CA VAL A 43 -8.75 -0.45 1.44
C VAL A 43 -8.81 1.04 1.15
N LEU A 44 -7.67 1.70 1.23
CA LEU A 44 -7.50 3.13 1.02
C LEU A 44 -6.63 3.35 -0.21
N GLN A 45 -7.03 4.27 -1.09
CA GLN A 45 -6.16 4.70 -2.18
C GLN A 45 -5.22 5.79 -1.67
N LEU A 46 -3.92 5.60 -1.88
CA LEU A 46 -2.90 6.56 -1.48
C LEU A 46 -2.56 7.51 -2.64
N PHE A 47 -2.45 8.79 -2.35
CA PHE A 47 -2.07 9.84 -3.30
C PHE A 47 -0.74 10.48 -2.90
N ASN A 48 0.05 10.88 -3.91
CA ASN A 48 1.27 11.70 -3.78
C ASN A 48 2.08 11.46 -2.49
N ASP A 49 1.93 12.32 -1.49
CA ASP A 49 2.67 12.29 -0.23
C ASP A 49 2.40 11.02 0.58
N GLU A 50 1.15 10.54 0.62
CA GLU A 50 0.79 9.28 1.28
C GLU A 50 1.48 8.07 0.64
N ARG A 51 1.79 8.14 -0.68
CA ARG A 51 2.56 7.08 -1.35
C ARG A 51 4.02 7.11 -0.89
N VAL A 52 4.59 8.30 -0.71
CA VAL A 52 5.97 8.46 -0.24
C VAL A 52 6.08 7.96 1.19
N ASP A 53 5.15 8.34 2.06
CA ASP A 53 5.08 7.87 3.45
C ASP A 53 4.92 6.35 3.54
N GLU A 54 4.07 5.76 2.70
CA GLU A 54 3.88 4.32 2.62
C GLU A 54 5.16 3.60 2.18
N ILE A 55 5.83 4.10 1.13
CA ILE A 55 7.09 3.54 0.64
C ILE A 55 8.17 3.67 1.73
N ALA A 56 8.28 4.82 2.39
CA ALA A 56 9.20 5.07 3.49
C ALA A 56 8.92 4.13 4.67
N ARG A 57 7.65 3.92 5.02
CA ARG A 57 7.24 2.99 6.08
C ARG A 57 7.58 1.54 5.75
N ILE A 58 7.48 1.14 4.48
CA ILE A 58 7.87 -0.21 4.05
C ILE A 58 9.40 -0.37 4.02
N LEU A 59 10.15 0.69 3.65
CA LEU A 59 11.61 0.73 3.64
C LEU A 59 12.23 0.76 5.05
N GLY A 60 11.72 1.63 5.91
CA GLY A 60 12.21 1.85 7.28
C GLY A 60 11.58 0.94 8.33
N GLY A 61 10.56 0.15 7.95
CA GLY A 61 9.76 -0.62 8.88
C GLY A 61 8.96 0.26 9.85
N THR A 62 8.41 -0.35 10.90
CA THR A 62 7.63 0.33 11.97
C THR A 62 8.47 1.24 12.89
N HIS A 63 9.72 1.58 12.51
CA HIS A 63 10.71 2.19 13.40
C HIS A 63 11.03 3.66 13.11
N CYS A 64 10.59 4.24 11.99
CA CYS A 64 10.74 5.67 11.76
C CYS A 64 9.59 6.45 12.42
N ARG A 65 9.78 6.76 13.71
CA ARG A 65 9.14 7.86 14.44
C ARG A 65 10.22 8.77 14.99
#